data_AF-A0A942CF48-F1
#
_entry.id   AF-A0A942CF48-F1
#
_cell.length_a   1.000
_cell.length_b   1.000
_cell.length_c   1.000
_cell.angle_alpha   90.00
_cell.angle_beta   90.00
_cell.angle_gamma   90.00
#
_symmetry.space_group_name_H-M   'P 1'
#
loop_
_entity.id
_entity.type
_entity.pdbx_description
1 polymer ?
#
loop_
_entity_poly.entity_id
_entity_poly.type
_entity_poly.pdbx_seq_one_letter_code
_entity_poly.pdbx_strand_id
1 'polypeptide(L)'
;MKLVIAEPGSERVREIFRQISMQDLCVSSLCVVETHSALSRLLEAGEIEESERLAASSYLINVIANTDVHQFDTAVMHEAIRVIHKRRLRALDAI
;
A
#
# COMPACT_ATOMS: atom_id res chain seq x y z
N MET A 1 -18.94 -5.40 -2.09
CA MET A 1 -18.77 -4.34 -1.07
C MET A 1 -17.67 -3.42 -1.55
N LYS A 2 -17.97 -2.16 -1.90
CA LYS A 2 -16.97 -1.20 -2.42
C LYS A 2 -16.57 -0.27 -1.28
N LEU A 3 -15.61 -0.68 -0.46
CA LEU A 3 -14.81 0.29 0.29
C LEU A 3 -13.75 0.80 -0.68
N VAL A 4 -14.05 1.91 -1.32
CA VAL A 4 -13.04 2.70 -2.01
C VAL A 4 -13.21 4.10 -1.48
N ILE A 5 -12.30 4.52 -0.61
CA ILE A 5 -12.13 5.94 -0.30
C ILE A 5 -11.82 6.59 -1.65
N ALA A 6 -12.72 7.43 -2.12
CA ALA A 6 -12.63 7.99 -3.46
C ALA A 6 -11.58 9.10 -3.45
N GLU A 7 -10.35 8.75 -3.84
CA GLU A 7 -9.25 9.70 -3.98
C GLU A 7 -9.08 10.13 -5.44
N PRO A 8 -8.54 11.34 -5.70
CA PRO A 8 -8.09 11.74 -7.03
C PRO A 8 -7.21 10.64 -7.66
N GLY A 9 -7.54 10.21 -8.88
CA GLY A 9 -6.81 9.14 -9.58
C GLY A 9 -7.34 7.71 -9.35
N SER A 10 -8.33 7.51 -8.46
CA SER A 10 -8.93 6.20 -8.20
C SER A 10 -9.46 5.49 -9.44
N GLU A 11 -9.99 6.24 -10.43
CA GLU A 11 -10.49 5.65 -11.68
C GLU A 11 -9.38 5.03 -12.50
N ARG A 12 -8.23 5.69 -12.59
CA ARG A 12 -7.07 5.20 -13.33
C ARG A 12 -6.47 3.96 -12.65
N VAL A 13 -6.40 3.97 -11.32
CA VAL A 13 -5.98 2.79 -10.55
C VAL A 13 -6.92 1.61 -10.83
N ARG A 14 -8.24 1.81 -10.76
CA ARG A 14 -9.22 0.75 -11.07
C ARG A 14 -9.09 0.23 -12.50
N GLU A 15 -8.78 1.10 -13.46
CA GLU A 15 -8.54 0.69 -14.84
C GLU A 15 -7.32 -0.22 -14.96
N ILE A 16 -6.19 0.17 -14.35
CA ILE A 16 -4.97 -0.64 -14.29
C ILE A 16 -5.26 -2.00 -13.63
N PHE A 17 -5.97 -2.00 -12.51
CA PHE A 17 -6.34 -3.24 -11.79
C PHE A 17 -7.26 -4.18 -12.56
N ARG A 18 -7.98 -3.69 -13.59
CA ARG A 18 -8.75 -4.57 -14.50
C ARG A 18 -7.90 -5.24 -15.57
N GLN A 19 -6.71 -4.70 -15.84
CA GLN A 19 -5.82 -5.13 -16.92
C GLN A 19 -4.70 -6.04 -16.42
N ILE A 20 -4.38 -6.00 -15.13
CA ILE A 20 -3.33 -6.83 -14.52
C ILE A 20 -3.93 -8.10 -13.89
N SER A 21 -3.18 -9.20 -13.92
CA SER A 21 -3.51 -10.37 -13.10
C SER A 21 -3.16 -10.08 -11.65
N MET A 22 -3.97 -10.55 -10.70
CA MET A 22 -3.64 -10.48 -9.27
C MET A 22 -2.32 -11.20 -8.94
N GLN A 23 -1.89 -12.15 -9.78
CA GLN A 23 -0.63 -12.88 -9.63
C GLN A 23 0.59 -12.03 -9.99
N ASP A 24 0.40 -10.99 -10.79
CA ASP A 24 1.46 -10.06 -11.21
C ASP A 24 1.54 -8.85 -10.26
N LEU A 25 0.67 -8.79 -9.25
CA LEU A 25 0.66 -7.74 -8.25
C LEU A 25 1.60 -8.12 -7.11
N CYS A 26 2.63 -7.32 -6.92
CA CYS A 26 3.54 -7.43 -5.79
C CYS A 26 3.44 -6.18 -4.89
N VAL A 27 3.54 -6.37 -3.59
CA VAL A 27 3.58 -5.27 -2.61
C VAL A 27 4.70 -5.48 -1.59
N SER A 28 5.30 -4.39 -1.12
CA SER A 28 6.22 -4.43 0.01
C SER A 28 5.46 -4.63 1.31
N SER A 29 5.98 -5.44 2.23
CA SER A 29 5.40 -5.58 3.57
C SER A 29 5.37 -4.27 4.35
N LEU A 30 6.24 -3.30 4.01
CA LEU A 30 6.22 -1.96 4.59
C LEU A 30 5.04 -1.10 4.09
N CYS A 31 4.62 -1.30 2.83
CA CYS A 31 3.46 -0.59 2.25
C CYS A 31 2.17 -0.90 3.02
N VAL A 32 2.03 -2.13 3.51
CA VAL A 32 0.92 -2.56 4.36
C VAL A 32 0.85 -1.73 5.64
N VAL A 33 1.98 -1.64 6.35
CA VAL A 33 2.06 -0.91 7.63
C VAL A 33 1.82 0.57 7.40
N GLU A 34 2.38 1.14 6.33
CA GLU A 34 2.16 2.53 5.95
C GLU A 34 0.68 2.82 5.64
N THR A 35 0.01 1.91 4.92
CA THR A 35 -1.42 2.04 4.60
C THR A 35 -2.26 2.01 5.87
N HIS A 36 -1.99 1.09 6.81
CA HIS A 36 -2.68 1.09 8.11
C HIS A 36 -2.43 2.38 8.90
N SER A 37 -1.20 2.90 8.89
CA SER A 37 -0.88 4.17 9.55
C SER A 37 -1.62 5.35 8.89
N ALA A 38 -1.75 5.36 7.57
CA ALA A 38 -2.54 6.36 6.86
C ALA A 38 -4.02 6.30 7.26
N LEU A 39 -4.62 5.11 7.34
CA LEU A 39 -6.00 4.93 7.78
C LEU A 39 -6.23 5.45 9.21
N SER A 40 -5.30 5.22 10.14
CA SER A 40 -5.39 5.77 11.49
C SER A 40 -5.34 7.30 11.50
N ARG A 41 -4.48 7.91 10.67
CA ARG A 41 -4.42 9.39 10.56
C ARG A 41 -5.70 9.99 9.99
N LEU A 42 -6.34 9.32 9.03
CA LEU A 42 -7.64 9.75 8.50
C LEU A 42 -8.74 9.72 9.57
N LEU A 43 -8.74 8.68 10.41
CA LEU A 43 -9.65 8.60 11.56
C LEU A 43 -9.39 9.73 12.56
N GLU A 44 -8.13 9.96 12.93
CA GLU A 44 -7.74 11.04 13.87
C GLU A 44 -8.11 12.43 13.34
N ALA A 45 -8.05 12.62 12.01
CA ALA A 45 -8.49 13.83 11.34
C ALA A 45 -10.01 13.97 11.22
N GLY A 46 -10.78 12.92 11.56
CA GLY A 46 -12.24 12.88 11.41
C GLY A 46 -12.71 12.78 9.96
N GLU A 47 -11.85 12.33 9.04
CA GLU A 47 -12.18 12.17 7.62
C GLU A 47 -12.91 10.87 7.32
N ILE A 48 -12.75 9.87 8.19
CA ILE A 48 -13.45 8.59 8.13
C ILE A 48 -13.95 8.20 9.52
N GLU A 49 -15.00 7.38 9.55
CA GLU A 49 -15.50 6.77 10.78
C GLU A 49 -14.69 5.53 11.19
N GLU A 50 -14.74 5.16 12.47
CA GLU A 50 -14.04 3.96 12.99
C GLU A 50 -14.49 2.69 12.25
N SER A 51 -15.78 2.60 11.88
CA SER A 51 -16.32 1.48 11.11
C SER A 51 -15.71 1.37 9.71
N GLU A 52 -15.44 2.50 9.06
CA GLU A 52 -14.79 2.56 7.75
C GLU A 52 -13.32 2.17 7.86
N ARG A 53 -12.61 2.66 8.89
CA ARG A 53 -11.22 2.26 9.18
C ARG A 53 -11.12 0.74 9.39
N LEU A 54 -11.99 0.16 10.22
CA LEU A 54 -12.01 -1.28 10.49
C LEU A 54 -12.30 -2.11 9.25
N ALA A 55 -13.25 -1.67 8.42
CA ALA A 55 -13.58 -2.36 7.18
C ALA A 55 -12.45 -2.28 6.15
N ALA A 56 -11.80 -1.11 5.99
CA ALA A 56 -10.64 -0.93 5.13
C ALA A 56 -9.44 -1.76 5.60
N SER A 57 -9.17 -1.75 6.91
CA SER A 57 -8.15 -2.56 7.57
C SER A 57 -8.36 -4.06 7.32
N SER A 58 -9.59 -4.55 7.50
CA SER A 58 -9.95 -5.95 7.25
C SER A 58 -9.81 -6.34 5.78
N TYR A 59 -10.18 -5.43 4.88
CA TYR A 59 -10.00 -5.62 3.44
C TYR A 59 -8.52 -5.71 3.05
N LEU A 60 -7.69 -4.80 3.56
CA LEU A 60 -6.25 -4.79 3.30
C LEU A 60 -5.59 -6.12 3.72
N ILE A 61 -5.90 -6.62 4.92
CA ILE A 61 -5.41 -7.92 5.41
C ILE A 61 -5.82 -9.06 4.45
N ASN A 62 -7.06 -9.06 3.98
CA ASN A 62 -7.52 -10.06 3.01
C ASN A 62 -6.81 -9.95 1.65
N VAL A 63 -6.55 -8.73 1.17
CA VAL A 63 -5.80 -8.52 -0.08
C VAL A 63 -4.38 -9.06 0.06
N ILE A 64 -3.70 -8.76 1.16
CA ILE A 64 -2.34 -9.22 1.46
C ILE A 64 -2.27 -10.75 1.50
N ALA A 65 -3.24 -11.41 2.12
CA ALA A 65 -3.30 -12.87 2.17
C ALA A 65 -3.38 -13.52 0.77
N ASN A 66 -3.76 -12.75 -0.27
CA ASN A 66 -3.94 -13.21 -1.64
C ASN A 66 -3.04 -12.47 -2.66
N THR A 67 -2.05 -11.71 -2.19
CA THR A 67 -1.11 -10.93 -3.03
C THR A 67 0.32 -11.39 -2.75
N ASP A 68 1.22 -11.29 -3.71
CA ASP A 68 2.64 -11.56 -3.47
C ASP A 68 3.24 -10.44 -2.62
N VAL A 69 3.57 -10.75 -1.35
CA VAL A 69 4.10 -9.78 -0.39
C VAL A 69 5.59 -10.02 -0.20
N HIS A 70 6.39 -9.08 -0.69
CA HIS A 70 7.84 -9.11 -0.53
C HIS A 70 8.24 -8.53 0.82
N GLN A 71 9.04 -9.30 1.55
CA GLN A 71 9.59 -8.86 2.83
C GLN A 71 10.75 -7.91 2.63
N PHE A 72 10.86 -6.93 3.51
CA PHE A 72 12.07 -6.12 3.61
C PHE A 72 13.18 -6.94 4.29
N ASP A 73 14.13 -7.42 3.50
CA ASP A 73 15.29 -8.16 3.96
C ASP A 73 16.61 -7.40 3.69
N THR A 74 17.73 -8.02 4.06
CA THR A 74 19.07 -7.44 3.86
C THR A 74 19.39 -7.17 2.38
N ALA A 75 18.89 -7.98 1.45
CA ALA A 75 19.14 -7.79 0.02
C ALA A 75 18.37 -6.57 -0.51
N VAL A 76 17.10 -6.44 -0.13
CA VAL A 76 16.27 -5.26 -0.44
C VAL A 76 16.89 -4.00 0.15
N MET A 77 17.35 -4.06 1.41
CA MET A 77 18.03 -2.93 2.06
C MET A 77 19.26 -2.44 1.29
N HIS A 78 20.13 -3.35 0.84
CA HIS A 78 21.33 -2.99 0.08
C HIS A 78 20.98 -2.32 -1.26
N GLU A 79 19.99 -2.85 -1.97
CA GLU A 79 19.53 -2.24 -3.23
C GLU A 79 18.85 -0.89 -3.01
N ALA A 80 18.03 -0.74 -1.96
CA ALA A 80 17.41 0.52 -1.61
C ALA A 80 18.47 1.60 -1.34
N ILE A 81 19.54 1.30 -0.57
CA ILE A 81 20.67 2.23 -0.34
C ILE A 81 21.31 2.65 -1.67
N ARG A 82 21.51 1.69 -2.59
CA ARG A 82 22.06 1.97 -3.92
C ARG A 82 21.17 2.89 -4.74
N VAL A 83 19.85 2.70 -4.67
CA VAL A 83 18.86 3.54 -5.35
C VAL A 83 18.84 4.95 -4.76
N ILE A 84 18.83 5.09 -3.43
CA ILE A 84 18.85 6.37 -2.72
C ILE A 84 20.05 7.21 -3.15
N HIS A 85 21.25 6.63 -3.18
CA HIS A 85 22.45 7.35 -3.62
C HIS A 85 22.35 7.85 -5.06
N LYS A 86 21.72 7.09 -5.96
CA LYS A 86 21.58 7.45 -7.38
C LYS A 86 20.47 8.46 -7.65
N ARG A 87 19.37 8.41 -6.88
CA ARG A 87 18.10 9.07 -7.21
C ARG A 87 17.60 10.07 -6.15
N ARG A 88 18.27 10.18 -4.99
CA ARG A 88 17.89 11.05 -3.86
C ARG A 88 16.43 10.84 -3.42
N LEU A 89 15.98 9.59 -3.41
CA LEU A 89 14.63 9.21 -2.95
C LEU A 89 14.60 9.12 -1.42
N ARG A 90 13.39 9.21 -0.84
CA ARG A 90 13.18 8.83 0.57
C ARG A 90 13.32 7.32 0.70
N ALA A 91 13.65 6.85 1.91
CA ALA A 91 13.96 5.45 2.14
C ALA A 91 12.82 4.50 1.72
N LEU A 92 11.57 4.80 2.08
CA LEU A 92 10.41 3.98 1.70
C LEU A 92 10.12 4.00 0.21
N ASP A 93 10.32 5.14 -0.47
CA ASP A 93 10.10 5.23 -1.92
C ASP A 93 11.19 4.49 -2.72
N ALA A 94 12.33 4.17 -2.09
CA ALA A 94 13.43 3.43 -2.71
C ALA A 94 13.34 1.91 -2.51
N ILE A 95 12.47 1.46 -1.60
CA ILE A 95 12.16 0.06 -1.31
C ILE A 95 11.05 -0.38 -2.26
#